data_AF-A0A7Y9HF36-F1
#
_entry.id   AF-A0A7Y9HF36-F1
#
_cell.length_a   1.000
_cell.length_b   1.000
_cell.length_c   1.000
_cell.angle_alpha   90.00
_cell.angle_beta   90.00
_cell.angle_gamma   90.00
#
_symmetry.space_group_name_H-M   'P 1'
#
loop_
_entity.id
_entity.type
_entity.pdbx_description
1 polymer ?
#
loop_
_entity_poly.entity_id
_entity_poly.type
_entity_poly.pdbx_seq_one_letter_code
_entity_poly.pdbx_strand_id
1 'polypeptide(L)'
;MPELRVVAVSNDGTRLVLKAADSTEYTLPIDERLRAAVRNDRARLGQIEIEVESHLRPRDIQARIRAGASAEEVAQFAGIPVDRVRRFEGPVLAERAFMAERARKTPVRRPGENAGPQLGEAVHERLLMRGADKETVQWDSWRRDDGTWEVLLVYRVAGEPHSASWTYDPPRRLVQAVDDEARSLIGETDDVAAPEPSFPFVPRIARLPRDRPLDRALDRQMERPAPPPPPEPDEHIGVVSAGERDSLTSLLEAVPSFRGDMVVPERPAPPEPPAIEPAVQEPDAEEPPPAAASAGAGSAYADVLMPRAVAGHRDRLTGTTDRQAEADGVRPGRRAAVPSWDEIVFGTRRKKQD
;
A
#
# COMPACT_ATOMS: atom_id res chain seq x y z
N MET A 1 -20.78 44.75 -35.00
CA MET A 1 -19.71 44.97 -34.01
C MET A 1 -18.87 46.14 -34.52
N PRO A 2 -18.53 47.13 -33.70
CA PRO A 2 -17.67 48.23 -34.14
C PRO A 2 -16.28 47.70 -34.49
N GLU A 3 -15.75 48.11 -35.63
CA GLU A 3 -14.37 47.80 -36.03
C GLU A 3 -13.40 48.74 -35.30
N LEU A 4 -12.38 48.16 -34.67
CA LEU A 4 -11.34 48.89 -33.97
C LEU A 4 -10.06 48.93 -34.82
N ARG A 5 -9.44 50.10 -34.93
CA ARG A 5 -8.17 50.30 -35.64
C ARG A 5 -7.04 50.52 -34.64
N VAL A 6 -5.88 49.90 -34.86
CA VAL A 6 -4.69 50.14 -34.04
C VAL A 6 -4.11 51.51 -34.43
N VAL A 7 -3.99 52.42 -33.46
CA VAL A 7 -3.48 53.78 -33.69
C VAL A 7 -2.03 53.89 -33.23
N ALA A 8 -1.72 53.33 -32.05
CA ALA A 8 -0.39 53.43 -31.47
C ALA A 8 -0.09 52.25 -30.54
N VAL A 9 1.20 52.03 -30.28
CA VAL A 9 1.67 51.24 -29.14
C VAL A 9 1.99 52.22 -28.02
N SER A 10 1.57 51.90 -26.79
CA SER A 10 1.90 52.70 -25.60
C SER A 10 3.42 52.83 -25.44
N ASN A 11 3.88 53.93 -24.84
CA ASN A 11 5.31 54.22 -24.67
C ASN A 11 6.08 53.10 -23.95
N ASP A 12 5.40 52.37 -23.06
CA ASP A 12 5.98 51.26 -22.30
C ASP A 12 6.05 49.94 -23.09
N GLY A 13 5.52 49.90 -24.32
CA GLY A 13 5.48 48.70 -25.17
C GLY A 13 4.55 47.59 -24.67
N THR A 14 3.76 47.83 -23.61
CA THR A 14 2.92 46.81 -22.95
C THR A 14 1.45 46.85 -23.37
N ARG A 15 1.01 47.88 -24.11
CA ARG A 15 -0.41 48.09 -24.46
C ARG A 15 -0.57 48.64 -25.88
N LEU A 16 -1.61 48.22 -26.58
CA LEU A 16 -2.08 48.81 -27.84
C LEU A 16 -3.17 49.85 -27.55
N VAL A 17 -3.11 50.97 -28.24
CA VAL A 17 -4.19 51.96 -28.29
C VAL A 17 -4.99 51.72 -29.56
N LEU A 18 -6.25 51.36 -29.36
CA LEU A 18 -7.24 51.08 -30.40
C LEU A 18 -8.22 52.26 -30.48
N LYS A 19 -8.69 52.59 -31.67
CA LYS A 19 -9.70 53.64 -31.88
C LYS A 19 -10.88 53.10 -32.67
N ALA A 20 -12.08 53.36 -32.17
CA ALA A 20 -13.33 53.02 -32.83
C ALA A 20 -13.71 54.08 -33.88
N ALA A 21 -14.70 53.76 -34.73
CA ALA A 21 -15.21 54.66 -35.76
C ALA A 21 -15.85 55.94 -35.20
N ASP A 22 -16.34 55.89 -33.95
CA ASP A 22 -16.87 57.01 -33.18
C ASP A 22 -15.78 57.86 -32.50
N SER A 23 -14.50 57.59 -32.82
CA SER A 23 -13.30 58.21 -32.24
C SER A 23 -13.02 57.89 -30.76
N THR A 24 -13.75 56.96 -30.16
CA THR A 24 -13.47 56.48 -28.79
C THR A 24 -12.18 55.67 -28.77
N GLU A 25 -11.30 55.98 -27.82
CA GLU A 25 -10.03 55.28 -27.60
C GLU A 25 -10.19 54.15 -26.59
N TYR A 26 -9.66 52.98 -26.93
CA TYR A 26 -9.63 51.78 -26.10
C TYR A 26 -8.18 51.33 -25.92
N THR A 27 -7.85 50.75 -24.78
CA THR A 27 -6.50 50.24 -24.51
C THR A 27 -6.55 48.74 -24.33
N LEU A 28 -5.75 48.00 -25.10
CA LEU A 28 -5.64 46.54 -25.03
C LEU A 28 -4.23 46.14 -24.56
N PRO A 29 -4.07 45.44 -23.42
CA PRO A 29 -2.77 44.95 -23.00
C PRO A 29 -2.19 43.93 -23.99
N ILE A 30 -0.88 43.96 -24.21
CA ILE A 30 -0.13 43.00 -25.03
C ILE A 30 0.25 41.82 -24.13
N ASP A 31 -0.73 40.97 -23.87
CA ASP A 31 -0.56 39.72 -23.15
C ASP A 31 -0.17 38.56 -24.08
N GLU A 32 0.18 37.41 -23.52
CA GLU A 32 0.54 36.22 -24.30
C GLU A 32 -0.62 35.74 -25.17
N ARG A 33 -1.87 36.04 -24.78
CA ARG A 33 -3.09 35.71 -25.53
C ARG A 33 -3.19 36.52 -26.82
N LEU A 34 -2.95 37.83 -26.78
CA LEU A 34 -2.86 38.67 -27.96
C LEU A 34 -1.70 38.22 -28.86
N ARG A 35 -0.53 37.89 -28.28
CA ARG A 35 0.62 37.39 -29.06
C ARG A 35 0.34 36.03 -29.72
N ALA A 36 -0.40 35.15 -29.07
CA ALA A 36 -0.81 33.86 -29.64
C ALA A 36 -1.88 34.03 -30.73
N ALA A 37 -2.82 34.97 -30.54
CA ALA A 37 -3.84 35.32 -31.54
C ALA A 37 -3.25 35.91 -32.82
N VAL A 38 -2.30 36.85 -32.70
CA VAL A 38 -1.62 37.45 -33.85
C VAL A 38 -0.76 36.42 -34.60
N ARG A 39 -0.12 35.48 -33.90
CA ARG A 39 0.64 34.36 -34.51
C ARG A 39 -0.25 33.26 -35.10
N ASN A 40 -1.58 33.37 -35.00
CA ASN A 40 -2.56 32.38 -35.43
C ASN A 40 -2.34 30.98 -34.81
N ASP A 41 -1.76 30.94 -33.60
CA ASP A 41 -1.52 29.71 -32.85
C ASP A 41 -2.79 29.34 -32.05
N ARG A 42 -3.80 28.83 -32.76
CA ARG A 42 -5.09 28.42 -32.18
C ARG A 42 -4.93 27.34 -31.11
N ALA A 43 -3.89 26.52 -31.18
CA ALA A 43 -3.60 25.50 -30.17
C ALA A 43 -3.13 26.13 -28.85
N ARG A 44 -2.24 27.14 -28.90
CA ARG A 44 -1.85 27.91 -27.71
C ARG A 44 -2.97 28.79 -27.17
N LEU A 45 -3.80 29.38 -28.02
CA LEU A 45 -4.98 30.14 -27.58
C LEU A 45 -5.94 29.27 -26.76
N GLY A 46 -6.21 28.04 -27.22
CA GLY A 46 -6.99 27.08 -26.46
C GLY A 46 -6.32 26.68 -25.14
N GLN A 47 -4.98 26.53 -25.12
CA GLN A 47 -4.25 26.22 -23.87
C GLN A 47 -4.29 27.37 -22.85
N ILE A 48 -4.09 28.62 -23.30
CA ILE A 48 -4.07 29.82 -22.46
C ILE A 48 -5.49 30.17 -21.95
N GLU A 49 -6.53 29.96 -22.77
CA GLU A 49 -7.92 30.10 -22.32
C GLU A 49 -8.26 29.13 -21.19
N ILE A 50 -7.67 27.93 -21.20
CA ILE A 50 -7.88 26.96 -20.13
C ILE A 50 -7.00 27.23 -18.89
N GLU A 51 -5.89 27.97 -19.02
CA GLU A 51 -5.07 28.41 -17.87
C GLU A 51 -5.66 29.61 -17.12
N VAL A 52 -6.38 30.51 -17.80
CA VAL A 52 -6.90 31.76 -17.21
C VAL A 52 -8.29 31.58 -16.56
N GLU A 53 -9.05 30.56 -16.97
CA GLU A 53 -10.24 30.09 -16.23
C GLU A 53 -9.83 28.99 -15.26
N SER A 54 -9.33 29.39 -14.09
CA SER A 54 -8.79 28.58 -12.99
C SER A 54 -9.78 27.60 -12.33
N HIS A 55 -10.47 26.79 -13.13
CA HIS A 55 -11.22 25.65 -12.66
C HIS A 55 -10.30 24.43 -12.68
N LEU A 56 -10.03 23.89 -11.50
CA LEU A 56 -9.30 22.64 -11.32
C LEU A 56 -9.84 21.56 -12.28
N ARG A 57 -8.96 20.92 -13.08
CA ARG A 57 -9.43 19.90 -14.04
C ARG A 57 -9.95 18.68 -13.27
N PRO A 58 -10.91 17.91 -13.84
CA PRO A 58 -11.40 16.68 -13.20
C PRO A 58 -10.27 15.72 -12.78
N ARG A 59 -9.21 15.60 -13.60
CA ARG A 59 -8.03 14.79 -13.29
C ARG A 59 -7.31 15.27 -12.02
N ASP A 60 -7.17 16.59 -11.85
CA ASP A 60 -6.47 17.18 -10.71
C ASP A 60 -7.32 17.08 -9.44
N ILE A 61 -8.65 17.22 -9.57
CA ILE A 61 -9.60 16.96 -8.50
C ILE A 61 -9.45 15.52 -8.01
N GLN A 62 -9.50 14.57 -8.94
CA GLN A 62 -9.35 13.14 -8.62
C GLN A 62 -7.98 12.81 -8.02
N ALA A 63 -6.90 13.42 -8.52
CA ALA A 63 -5.57 13.21 -7.98
C ALA A 63 -5.47 13.67 -6.53
N ARG A 64 -6.04 14.83 -6.18
CA ARG A 64 -6.06 15.35 -4.81
C ARG A 64 -6.92 14.50 -3.87
N ILE A 65 -8.11 14.09 -4.30
CA ILE A 65 -8.96 13.19 -3.51
C ILE A 65 -8.28 11.84 -3.31
N ARG A 66 -7.55 11.35 -4.34
CA ARG A 66 -6.79 10.10 -4.23
C ARG A 66 -5.62 10.23 -3.25
N ALA A 67 -5.01 11.41 -3.15
CA ALA A 67 -4.02 11.75 -2.13
C ALA A 67 -4.65 12.02 -0.74
N GLY A 68 -5.98 11.94 -0.64
CA GLY A 68 -6.77 11.98 0.60
C GLY A 68 -7.31 13.34 1.00
N ALA A 69 -7.22 14.35 0.14
CA ALA A 69 -7.92 15.60 0.35
C ALA A 69 -9.44 15.39 0.34
N SER A 70 -10.17 16.04 1.24
CA SER A 70 -11.63 16.03 1.23
C SER A 70 -12.19 16.85 0.06
N ALA A 71 -13.44 16.57 -0.33
CA ALA A 71 -14.09 17.34 -1.41
C ALA A 71 -14.20 18.83 -1.05
N GLU A 72 -14.44 19.12 0.23
CA GLU A 72 -14.49 20.45 0.81
C GLU A 72 -13.13 21.16 0.73
N GLU A 73 -12.04 20.48 1.08
CA GLU A 73 -10.68 21.03 0.96
C GLU A 73 -10.30 21.32 -0.49
N VAL A 74 -10.62 20.40 -1.41
CA VAL A 74 -10.34 20.59 -2.84
C VAL A 74 -11.15 21.77 -3.39
N ALA A 75 -12.42 21.89 -2.99
CA ALA A 75 -13.29 22.99 -3.37
C ALA A 75 -12.76 24.34 -2.86
N GLN A 76 -12.36 24.39 -1.58
CA GLN A 76 -11.79 25.58 -0.95
C GLN A 76 -10.47 26.00 -1.61
N PHE A 77 -9.58 25.03 -1.88
CA PHE A 77 -8.32 25.29 -2.57
C PHE A 77 -8.53 25.83 -3.99
N ALA A 78 -9.50 25.27 -4.71
CA ALA A 78 -9.78 25.61 -6.10
C ALA A 78 -10.66 26.86 -6.29
N GLY A 79 -11.32 27.33 -5.22
CA GLY A 79 -12.36 28.37 -5.32
C GLY A 79 -13.59 27.94 -6.12
N ILE A 80 -13.91 26.64 -6.17
CA ILE A 80 -15.06 26.10 -6.91
C ILE A 80 -16.12 25.55 -5.93
N PRO A 81 -17.41 25.46 -6.31
CA PRO A 81 -18.42 24.90 -5.43
C PRO A 81 -18.18 23.41 -5.15
N VAL A 82 -18.46 22.98 -3.91
CA VAL A 82 -18.26 21.60 -3.43
C VAL A 82 -19.05 20.59 -4.27
N ASP A 83 -20.27 20.92 -4.70
CA ASP A 83 -21.11 20.03 -5.53
C ASP A 83 -20.44 19.63 -6.85
N ARG A 84 -19.61 20.52 -7.42
CA ARG A 84 -18.84 20.23 -8.62
C ARG A 84 -17.76 19.18 -8.34
N VAL A 85 -17.11 19.25 -7.18
CA VAL A 85 -16.09 18.29 -6.75
C VAL A 85 -16.72 16.92 -6.47
N ARG A 86 -17.85 16.89 -5.74
CA ARG A 86 -18.58 15.66 -5.38
C ARG A 86 -18.99 14.84 -6.59
N ARG A 87 -19.31 15.47 -7.72
CA ARG A 87 -19.63 14.75 -8.98
C ARG A 87 -18.49 13.87 -9.49
N PHE A 88 -17.24 14.17 -9.12
CA PHE A 88 -16.04 13.43 -9.53
C PHE A 88 -15.44 12.55 -8.44
N GLU A 89 -15.96 12.62 -7.19
CA GLU A 89 -15.37 11.94 -6.04
C GLU A 89 -15.70 10.44 -5.99
N GLY A 90 -16.92 10.05 -6.40
CA GLY A 90 -17.42 8.68 -6.24
C GLY A 90 -16.48 7.59 -6.76
N PRO A 91 -15.96 7.70 -8.01
CA PRO A 91 -14.99 6.75 -8.54
C PRO A 91 -13.69 6.65 -7.72
N VAL A 92 -13.23 7.78 -7.16
CA VAL A 92 -11.98 7.83 -6.39
C VAL A 92 -12.18 7.25 -4.99
N LEU A 93 -13.32 7.54 -4.34
CA LEU A 93 -13.67 6.91 -3.06
C LEU A 93 -13.78 5.39 -3.20
N ALA A 94 -14.36 4.89 -4.29
CA ALA A 94 -14.40 3.46 -4.57
C ALA A 94 -13.00 2.85 -4.78
N GLU A 95 -12.09 3.57 -5.46
CA GLU A 95 -10.68 3.15 -5.61
C GLU A 95 -9.97 3.06 -4.25
N ARG A 96 -10.16 4.08 -3.40
CA ARG A 96 -9.60 4.13 -2.04
C ARG A 96 -10.12 3.00 -1.16
N ALA A 97 -11.43 2.75 -1.18
CA ALA A 97 -12.03 1.63 -0.47
C ALA A 97 -11.49 0.28 -1.00
N PHE A 98 -11.37 0.13 -2.32
CA PHE A 98 -10.84 -1.09 -2.93
C PHE A 98 -9.39 -1.36 -2.51
N MET A 99 -8.54 -0.34 -2.46
CA MET A 99 -7.15 -0.49 -2.04
C MET A 99 -7.04 -0.81 -0.55
N ALA A 100 -7.87 -0.22 0.30
CA ALA A 100 -7.97 -0.60 1.72
C ALA A 100 -8.38 -2.07 1.88
N GLU A 101 -9.42 -2.54 1.16
CA GLU A 101 -9.84 -3.95 1.16
C GLU A 101 -8.73 -4.90 0.71
N ARG A 102 -7.96 -4.49 -0.30
CA ARG A 102 -6.86 -5.29 -0.82
C ARG A 102 -5.71 -5.38 0.19
N ALA A 103 -5.41 -4.29 0.89
CA ALA A 103 -4.42 -4.28 1.96
C ALA A 103 -4.88 -5.16 3.14
N ARG A 104 -6.16 -5.09 3.53
CA ARG A 104 -6.75 -5.93 4.59
C ARG A 104 -6.57 -7.43 4.33
N LYS A 105 -6.62 -7.85 3.06
CA LYS A 105 -6.44 -9.26 2.64
C LYS A 105 -4.98 -9.69 2.47
N THR A 106 -4.04 -8.77 2.70
CA THR A 106 -2.61 -9.06 2.55
C THR A 106 -2.07 -9.59 3.89
N PRO A 107 -1.28 -10.68 3.89
CA PRO A 107 -0.69 -11.20 5.12
C PRO A 107 0.33 -10.22 5.69
N VAL A 108 0.22 -9.93 6.99
CA VAL A 108 1.23 -9.19 7.74
C VAL A 108 2.19 -10.18 8.40
N ARG A 109 3.48 -9.86 8.39
CA ARG A 109 4.51 -10.72 8.98
C ARG A 109 5.02 -10.07 10.25
N ARG A 110 5.09 -10.85 11.32
CA ARG A 110 5.78 -10.43 12.54
C ARG A 110 7.29 -10.63 12.37
N PRO A 111 8.12 -9.82 13.04
CA PRO A 111 9.55 -10.08 13.12
C PRO A 111 9.82 -11.53 13.59
N GLY A 112 10.50 -12.32 12.75
CA GLY A 112 10.80 -13.73 13.03
C GLY A 112 9.81 -14.77 12.49
N GLU A 113 8.66 -14.35 11.93
CA GLU A 113 7.66 -15.24 11.34
C GLU A 113 7.70 -15.21 9.81
N ASN A 114 7.66 -16.40 9.18
CA ASN A 114 7.67 -16.52 7.70
C ASN A 114 6.30 -16.28 7.07
N ALA A 115 5.22 -16.48 7.84
CA ALA A 115 3.84 -16.27 7.44
C ALA A 115 3.06 -15.76 8.65
N GLY A 116 2.11 -14.86 8.41
CA GLY A 116 1.21 -14.36 9.44
C GLY A 116 -0.20 -14.19 8.90
N PRO A 117 -1.16 -13.86 9.79
CA PRO A 117 -2.56 -13.66 9.43
C PRO A 117 -2.75 -12.50 8.45
N GLN A 118 -3.93 -12.43 7.84
CA GLN A 118 -4.28 -11.26 7.03
C GLN A 118 -4.37 -10.02 7.94
N LEU A 119 -3.97 -8.85 7.42
CA LEU A 119 -4.02 -7.58 8.17
C LEU A 119 -5.39 -7.38 8.82
N GLY A 120 -6.47 -7.59 8.06
CA GLY A 120 -7.83 -7.41 8.55
C GLY A 120 -8.21 -8.35 9.69
N GLU A 121 -7.71 -9.59 9.67
CA GLU A 121 -7.96 -10.59 10.72
C GLU A 121 -7.19 -10.25 11.98
N ALA A 122 -5.89 -9.94 11.85
CA ALA A 122 -5.03 -9.55 12.98
C ALA A 122 -5.57 -8.33 13.72
N VAL A 123 -5.91 -7.29 12.96
CA VAL A 123 -6.48 -6.06 13.51
C VAL A 123 -7.85 -6.33 14.14
N HIS A 124 -8.71 -7.11 13.50
CA HIS A 124 -10.03 -7.44 14.06
C HIS A 124 -9.91 -8.16 15.41
N GLU A 125 -9.05 -9.16 15.51
CA GLU A 125 -8.80 -9.90 16.75
C GLU A 125 -8.30 -8.95 17.87
N ARG A 126 -7.35 -8.07 17.56
CA ARG A 126 -6.80 -7.12 18.54
C ARG A 126 -7.82 -6.08 18.97
N LEU A 127 -8.65 -5.57 18.06
CA LEU A 127 -9.74 -4.65 18.37
C LEU A 127 -10.79 -5.28 19.30
N LEU A 128 -11.10 -6.57 19.12
CA LEU A 128 -11.98 -7.32 20.03
C LEU A 128 -11.40 -7.41 21.44
N MET A 129 -10.10 -7.71 21.57
CA MET A 129 -9.42 -7.77 22.88
C MET A 129 -9.42 -6.40 23.59
N ARG A 130 -9.29 -5.31 22.83
CA ARG A 130 -9.30 -3.94 23.35
C ARG A 130 -10.71 -3.42 23.70
N GLY A 131 -11.77 -4.14 23.32
CA GLY A 131 -13.14 -3.69 23.52
C GLY A 131 -13.50 -2.48 22.64
N ALA A 132 -12.96 -2.41 21.42
CA ALA A 132 -13.28 -1.36 20.47
C ALA A 132 -14.75 -1.44 20.02
N ASP A 133 -15.36 -0.28 19.79
CA ASP A 133 -16.72 -0.20 19.26
C ASP A 133 -16.74 -0.57 17.77
N LYS A 134 -17.42 -1.68 17.43
CA LYS A 134 -17.46 -2.26 16.08
C LYS A 134 -18.05 -1.31 15.04
N GLU A 135 -19.01 -0.47 15.42
CA GLU A 135 -19.68 0.45 14.49
C GLU A 135 -18.80 1.65 14.13
N THR A 136 -17.73 1.89 14.89
CA THR A 136 -16.81 3.02 14.68
C THR A 136 -15.61 2.65 13.82
N VAL A 137 -15.42 1.37 13.48
CA VAL A 137 -14.27 0.88 12.73
C VAL A 137 -14.40 1.27 11.26
N GLN A 138 -13.58 2.23 10.82
CA GLN A 138 -13.57 2.73 9.45
C GLN A 138 -12.19 2.58 8.83
N TRP A 139 -12.16 2.02 7.62
CA TRP A 139 -10.95 1.85 6.82
C TRP A 139 -10.99 2.79 5.63
N ASP A 140 -9.86 3.42 5.35
CA ASP A 140 -9.67 4.25 4.17
C ASP A 140 -8.25 4.03 3.61
N SER A 141 -8.01 4.47 2.37
CA SER A 141 -6.66 4.48 1.80
C SER A 141 -6.39 5.70 0.93
N TRP A 142 -5.12 6.08 0.88
CA TRP A 142 -4.63 7.34 0.35
C TRP A 142 -3.40 7.02 -0.51
N ARG A 143 -3.32 7.53 -1.73
CA ARG A 143 -2.18 7.29 -2.61
C ARG A 143 -1.07 8.28 -2.29
N ARG A 144 0.13 7.76 -2.05
CA ARG A 144 1.36 8.54 -1.88
C ARG A 144 2.03 8.83 -3.22
N ASP A 145 2.93 9.81 -3.23
CA ASP A 145 3.63 10.27 -4.43
C ASP A 145 4.58 9.21 -5.00
N ASP A 146 5.09 8.32 -4.16
CA ASP A 146 5.94 7.18 -4.53
C ASP A 146 5.18 6.01 -5.18
N GLY A 147 3.84 6.10 -5.24
CA GLY A 147 2.97 5.08 -5.79
C GLY A 147 2.54 4.01 -4.78
N THR A 148 3.01 4.08 -3.53
CA THR A 148 2.47 3.29 -2.43
C THR A 148 1.14 3.87 -1.94
N TRP A 149 0.40 3.07 -1.18
CA TRP A 149 -0.86 3.47 -0.58
C TRP A 149 -0.70 3.50 0.93
N GLU A 150 -1.13 4.57 1.56
CA GLU A 150 -1.31 4.63 2.99
C GLU A 150 -2.71 4.15 3.34
N VAL A 151 -2.81 3.18 4.21
CA VAL A 151 -4.05 2.57 4.68
C VAL A 151 -4.26 3.06 6.09
N LEU A 152 -5.37 3.73 6.31
CA LEU A 152 -5.74 4.32 7.60
C LEU A 152 -6.91 3.53 8.19
N LEU A 153 -6.79 3.20 9.46
CA LEU A 153 -7.89 2.75 10.29
C LEU A 153 -8.22 3.83 11.31
N VAL A 154 -9.50 4.13 11.47
CA VAL A 154 -10.02 4.94 12.58
C VAL A 154 -11.02 4.09 13.36
N TYR A 155 -10.95 4.12 14.69
CA TYR A 155 -11.85 3.38 15.56
C TYR A 155 -11.95 4.04 16.94
N ARG A 156 -12.87 3.60 17.79
CA ARG A 156 -13.01 4.11 19.17
C ARG A 156 -12.91 3.02 20.23
N VAL A 157 -12.28 3.35 21.35
CA VAL A 157 -12.23 2.52 22.57
C VAL A 157 -12.70 3.36 23.74
N ALA A 158 -13.71 2.89 24.47
CA ALA A 158 -14.29 3.64 25.59
C ALA A 158 -14.67 5.12 25.27
N GLY A 159 -15.01 5.41 24.02
CA GLY A 159 -15.35 6.75 23.53
C GLY A 159 -14.18 7.55 22.96
N GLU A 160 -12.94 7.15 23.23
CA GLU A 160 -11.74 7.82 22.73
C GLU A 160 -11.41 7.39 21.29
N PRO A 161 -11.14 8.32 20.36
CA PRO A 161 -10.75 8.00 18.99
C PRO A 161 -9.28 7.59 18.89
N HIS A 162 -9.04 6.48 18.19
CA HIS A 162 -7.72 5.98 17.84
C HIS A 162 -7.58 5.89 16.33
N SER A 163 -6.36 6.05 15.84
CA SER A 163 -6.02 5.91 14.43
C SER A 163 -4.73 5.12 14.25
N ALA A 164 -4.70 4.24 13.26
CA ALA A 164 -3.54 3.42 12.92
C ALA A 164 -3.28 3.48 11.42
N SER A 165 -2.01 3.53 11.03
CA SER A 165 -1.60 3.69 9.64
C SER A 165 -0.60 2.62 9.18
N TRP A 166 -0.83 2.10 7.98
CA TRP A 166 0.06 1.16 7.30
C TRP A 166 0.40 1.66 5.90
N THR A 167 1.61 1.36 5.42
CA THR A 167 1.94 1.50 4.00
C THR A 167 1.68 0.19 3.28
N TYR A 168 1.05 0.26 2.12
CA TYR A 168 0.71 -0.85 1.23
C TYR A 168 1.34 -0.65 -0.15
N ASP A 169 2.12 -1.64 -0.59
CA ASP A 169 2.70 -1.71 -1.93
C ASP A 169 1.92 -2.75 -2.77
N PRO A 170 1.04 -2.34 -3.70
CA PRO A 170 0.23 -3.27 -4.47
C PRO A 170 1.04 -4.22 -5.38
N PRO A 171 2.10 -3.77 -6.09
CA PRO A 171 3.02 -4.66 -6.80
C PRO A 171 3.67 -5.72 -5.92
N ARG A 172 4.19 -5.35 -4.74
CA ARG A 172 4.88 -6.28 -3.85
C ARG A 172 3.95 -7.06 -2.93
N ARG A 173 2.66 -6.67 -2.85
CA ARG A 173 1.68 -7.17 -1.87
C ARG A 173 2.28 -7.16 -0.46
N LEU A 174 2.86 -6.02 -0.09
CA LEU A 174 3.53 -5.83 1.18
C LEU A 174 2.79 -4.76 1.98
N VAL A 175 2.54 -5.05 3.25
CA VAL A 175 1.98 -4.12 4.24
C VAL A 175 3.03 -3.88 5.32
N GLN A 176 3.26 -2.63 5.71
CA GLN A 176 4.19 -2.24 6.77
C GLN A 176 3.52 -1.25 7.73
N ALA A 177 3.69 -1.45 9.03
CA ALA A 177 3.17 -0.51 10.04
C ALA A 177 3.99 0.79 10.05
N VAL A 178 3.29 1.93 10.04
CA VAL A 178 3.90 3.26 10.03
C VAL A 178 3.99 3.82 11.45
N ASP A 179 2.90 3.77 12.20
CA ASP A 179 2.82 4.24 13.59
C ASP A 179 2.86 3.09 14.61
N ASP A 180 3.05 3.44 15.89
CA ASP A 180 3.13 2.47 17.00
C ASP A 180 1.78 1.77 17.23
N GLU A 181 0.69 2.49 17.00
CA GLU A 181 -0.66 1.95 17.10
C GLU A 181 -0.87 0.80 16.10
N ALA A 182 -0.44 0.98 14.84
CA ALA A 182 -0.45 -0.04 13.80
C ALA A 182 0.41 -1.24 14.17
N ARG A 183 1.62 -1.04 14.73
CA ARG A 183 2.51 -2.12 15.21
C ARG A 183 1.83 -2.93 16.30
N SER A 184 1.16 -2.27 17.22
CA SER A 184 0.46 -2.94 18.32
C SER A 184 -0.79 -3.70 17.87
N LEU A 185 -1.51 -3.17 16.87
CA LEU A 185 -2.67 -3.83 16.29
C LEU A 185 -2.31 -5.14 15.55
N ILE A 186 -1.09 -5.26 15.01
CA ILE A 186 -0.61 -6.50 14.37
C ILE A 186 0.22 -7.39 15.32
N GLY A 187 0.46 -6.93 16.56
CA GLY A 187 1.18 -7.66 17.60
C GLY A 187 2.71 -7.59 17.49
N GLU A 188 3.27 -6.57 16.84
CA GLU A 188 4.72 -6.26 16.88
C GLU A 188 5.14 -5.60 18.20
N THR A 189 4.22 -4.89 18.84
CA THR A 189 4.41 -4.26 20.15
C THR A 189 3.25 -4.66 21.06
N ASP A 190 3.55 -5.01 22.30
CA ASP A 190 2.55 -5.54 23.20
C ASP A 190 2.00 -4.45 24.13
N ASP A 191 0.92 -3.76 23.70
CA ASP A 191 0.25 -2.78 24.54
C ASP A 191 -0.75 -3.40 25.53
N VAL A 192 -1.04 -4.70 25.37
CA VAL A 192 -2.01 -5.42 26.22
C VAL A 192 -1.32 -6.06 27.44
N ALA A 193 0.01 -6.13 27.42
CA ALA A 193 0.78 -6.41 28.62
C ALA A 193 0.71 -5.17 29.53
N ALA A 194 -0.11 -5.25 30.59
CA ALA A 194 0.09 -4.40 31.75
C ALA A 194 1.60 -4.45 32.11
N PRO A 195 2.24 -3.32 32.46
CA PRO A 195 3.67 -3.32 32.76
C PRO A 195 3.93 -4.41 33.79
N GLU A 196 4.65 -5.46 33.39
CA GLU A 196 5.03 -6.51 34.32
C GLU A 196 5.73 -5.80 35.47
N PRO A 197 5.29 -5.97 36.72
CA PRO A 197 6.01 -5.40 37.85
C PRO A 197 7.42 -5.96 37.76
N SER A 198 8.39 -5.08 37.47
CA SER A 198 9.80 -5.40 37.49
C SER A 198 10.14 -5.78 38.92
N PHE A 199 9.98 -7.06 39.25
CA PHE A 199 10.45 -7.57 40.51
C PHE A 199 11.97 -7.40 40.48
N PRO A 200 12.57 -6.60 41.39
CA PRO A 200 14.00 -6.48 41.44
C PRO A 200 14.57 -7.88 41.61
N PHE A 201 15.49 -8.26 40.73
CA PHE A 201 16.19 -9.53 40.80
C PHE A 201 16.89 -9.61 42.16
N VAL A 202 16.34 -10.37 43.11
CA VAL A 202 16.99 -10.64 44.38
C VAL A 202 17.89 -11.85 44.14
N PRO A 203 19.22 -11.69 44.07
CA PRO A 203 20.12 -12.84 43.93
C PRO A 203 19.93 -13.74 45.17
N ARG A 204 19.42 -14.94 44.95
CA ARG A 204 19.40 -15.99 45.98
C ARG A 204 20.84 -16.44 46.19
N ILE A 205 21.53 -15.82 47.14
CA ILE A 205 22.83 -16.30 47.63
C ILE A 205 22.57 -17.70 48.20
N ALA A 206 22.98 -18.72 47.46
CA ALA A 206 23.04 -20.09 47.97
C ALA A 206 24.00 -20.09 49.15
N ARG A 207 23.47 -20.31 50.36
CA ARG A 207 24.32 -20.51 51.55
C ARG A 207 25.08 -21.82 51.35
N LEU A 208 26.37 -21.70 51.03
CA LEU A 208 27.31 -22.81 51.04
C LEU A 208 27.32 -23.46 52.44
N PRO A 209 27.25 -24.80 52.57
CA PRO A 209 27.32 -25.47 53.86
C PRO A 209 28.63 -25.10 54.55
N ARG A 210 28.56 -24.54 55.77
CA ARG A 210 29.74 -24.34 56.61
C ARG A 210 30.15 -25.68 57.18
N ASP A 211 31.36 -26.11 56.84
CA ASP A 211 32.05 -27.21 57.50
C ASP A 211 32.14 -26.93 59.01
N ARG A 212 31.73 -27.92 59.82
CA ARG A 212 31.92 -27.95 61.27
C ARG A 212 33.39 -28.23 61.58
N PRO A 213 34.02 -27.48 62.50
CA PRO A 213 35.12 -28.03 63.28
C PRO A 213 34.58 -28.70 64.55
N LEU A 214 35.20 -29.83 64.90
CA LEU A 214 35.13 -30.42 66.24
C LEU A 214 35.61 -29.39 67.28
N ASP A 215 34.88 -29.25 68.39
CA ASP A 215 35.35 -29.77 69.68
C ASP A 215 34.37 -29.39 70.79
N ARG A 216 33.89 -30.44 71.48
CA ARG A 216 32.99 -30.38 72.62
C ARG A 216 33.75 -30.94 73.82
N ALA A 217 34.46 -30.07 74.52
CA ALA A 217 34.88 -30.32 75.90
C ALA A 217 35.16 -28.97 76.56
N LEU A 218 34.32 -28.61 77.54
CA LEU A 218 34.66 -28.01 78.84
C LEU A 218 33.42 -27.30 79.39
N ASP A 219 32.63 -28.06 80.15
CA ASP A 219 31.76 -27.52 81.19
C ASP A 219 32.66 -27.03 82.35
N ARG A 220 32.61 -25.73 82.68
CA ARG A 220 32.26 -25.25 84.04
C ARG A 220 32.42 -23.74 84.22
N GLN A 221 31.34 -23.19 84.79
CA GLN A 221 31.25 -22.13 85.79
C GLN A 221 31.05 -20.66 85.39
N MET A 222 29.89 -20.19 85.90
CA MET A 222 29.58 -18.92 86.55
C MET A 222 29.01 -17.73 85.74
N GLU A 223 27.74 -17.45 86.10
CA GLU A 223 27.12 -16.16 86.40
C GLU A 223 26.83 -15.13 85.29
N ARG A 224 25.56 -14.72 85.26
CA ARG A 224 24.95 -13.59 84.54
C ARG A 224 25.09 -12.32 85.41
N PRO A 225 25.16 -11.09 84.87
CA PRO A 225 23.98 -10.35 84.38
C PRO A 225 24.24 -9.45 83.14
N ALA A 226 23.21 -8.77 82.62
CA ALA A 226 23.21 -7.91 81.41
C ALA A 226 23.02 -6.40 81.75
N PRO A 227 22.80 -5.48 80.77
CA PRO A 227 23.72 -4.58 80.01
C PRO A 227 23.63 -3.07 80.45
N PRO A 228 24.34 -2.06 79.85
CA PRO A 228 23.81 -1.22 78.73
C PRO A 228 24.93 -0.54 77.81
N PRO A 229 24.77 0.62 77.10
CA PRO A 229 24.79 0.80 75.62
C PRO A 229 25.98 1.72 75.07
N PRO A 230 26.02 2.18 73.78
CA PRO A 230 27.25 2.55 73.02
C PRO A 230 27.70 4.02 73.12
N PRO A 231 28.86 4.38 72.52
CA PRO A 231 28.85 5.25 71.32
C PRO A 231 29.95 4.98 70.26
N GLU A 232 29.69 5.48 69.03
CA GLU A 232 30.54 5.58 67.83
C GLU A 232 31.68 6.63 67.97
N PRO A 233 32.34 7.09 66.88
CA PRO A 233 33.25 6.44 65.92
C PRO A 233 34.66 7.07 66.03
N ASP A 234 35.67 6.56 65.30
CA ASP A 234 36.74 7.43 64.81
C ASP A 234 37.49 6.82 63.63
N GLU A 235 37.72 7.70 62.66
CA GLU A 235 38.46 7.52 61.43
C GLU A 235 39.95 7.31 61.72
N HIS A 236 40.65 6.55 60.87
CA HIS A 236 41.71 7.10 60.02
C HIS A 236 42.53 6.00 59.32
N ILE A 237 42.49 6.10 57.97
CA ILE A 237 43.64 6.10 57.06
C ILE A 237 44.50 4.83 56.99
N GLY A 238 44.46 4.19 55.81
CA GLY A 238 45.73 3.72 55.24
C GLY A 238 45.67 2.71 54.09
N VAL A 239 45.79 3.24 52.86
CA VAL A 239 46.80 2.81 51.86
C VAL A 239 46.54 1.54 50.99
N VAL A 240 46.40 1.80 49.67
CA VAL A 240 46.64 0.99 48.42
C VAL A 240 45.96 -0.39 48.27
N SER A 241 45.62 -0.92 47.09
CA SER A 241 46.14 -0.75 45.73
C SER A 241 45.13 -1.32 44.71
N ALA A 242 45.19 -0.77 43.48
CA ALA A 242 45.00 -1.40 42.17
C ALA A 242 44.04 -2.60 41.98
N GLY A 243 43.07 -2.46 41.07
CA GLY A 243 42.37 -3.62 40.49
C GLY A 243 41.16 -3.35 39.61
N GLU A 244 41.02 -2.18 38.99
CA GLU A 244 39.94 -1.88 38.03
C GLU A 244 40.55 -1.67 36.65
N ARG A 245 40.70 -2.78 35.91
CA ARG A 245 40.96 -2.91 34.47
C ARG A 245 41.38 -4.36 34.26
N ASP A 246 40.42 -5.27 34.02
CA ASP A 246 40.62 -6.52 33.26
C ASP A 246 39.31 -7.35 33.19
N SER A 247 38.19 -6.73 32.83
CA SER A 247 36.91 -7.43 32.66
C SER A 247 36.16 -7.07 31.37
N LEU A 248 36.87 -6.58 30.35
CA LEU A 248 36.31 -6.34 29.00
C LEU A 248 37.12 -6.98 27.86
N THR A 249 38.08 -7.87 28.18
CA THR A 249 38.88 -8.58 27.17
C THR A 249 38.67 -10.10 27.21
N SER A 250 37.86 -10.62 28.13
CA SER A 250 37.60 -12.07 28.30
C SER A 250 36.20 -12.53 27.82
N LEU A 251 35.46 -11.67 27.11
CA LEU A 251 34.20 -12.04 26.43
C LEU A 251 34.30 -12.04 24.89
N LEU A 252 35.50 -11.84 24.34
CA LEU A 252 35.77 -11.89 22.89
C LEU A 252 36.56 -13.14 22.47
N GLU A 253 36.83 -14.08 23.39
CA GLU A 253 37.61 -15.30 23.13
C GLU A 253 36.77 -16.59 23.16
N ALA A 254 35.50 -16.50 22.75
CA ALA A 254 34.64 -17.65 22.51
C ALA A 254 33.96 -17.54 21.14
N VAL A 255 34.76 -17.51 20.07
CA VAL A 255 34.31 -17.73 18.70
C VAL A 255 34.93 -19.04 18.20
N PRO A 256 34.19 -20.15 18.11
CA PRO A 256 34.62 -21.28 17.30
C PRO A 256 34.47 -20.91 15.83
N SER A 257 35.61 -20.80 15.15
CA SER A 257 35.72 -20.76 13.69
C SER A 257 35.22 -22.09 13.10
N PHE A 258 33.98 -22.13 12.58
CA PHE A 258 33.50 -23.25 11.77
C PHE A 258 33.68 -22.91 10.28
N ARG A 259 34.57 -23.65 9.62
CA ARG A 259 34.98 -23.50 8.23
C ARG A 259 34.87 -24.87 7.56
N GLY A 260 33.99 -24.99 6.55
CA GLY A 260 33.75 -26.19 5.73
C GLY A 260 32.79 -27.19 6.38
N ASP A 261 31.76 -27.74 5.74
CA ASP A 261 31.67 -28.21 4.36
C ASP A 261 30.21 -28.14 3.84
N MET A 262 30.05 -27.79 2.57
CA MET A 262 28.76 -27.76 1.88
C MET A 262 28.39 -29.18 1.45
N VAL A 263 27.36 -29.77 2.07
CA VAL A 263 26.68 -30.94 1.48
C VAL A 263 25.34 -30.47 0.92
N VAL A 264 25.22 -30.53 -0.40
CA VAL A 264 23.98 -30.30 -1.16
C VAL A 264 23.08 -31.54 -0.99
N PRO A 265 21.87 -31.44 -0.43
CA PRO A 265 20.92 -32.54 -0.51
C PRO A 265 20.36 -32.63 -1.93
N GLU A 266 20.56 -33.78 -2.56
CA GLU A 266 20.04 -34.13 -3.88
C GLU A 266 18.50 -34.26 -3.82
N ARG A 267 17.82 -33.64 -4.79
CA ARG A 267 16.35 -33.60 -4.88
C ARG A 267 15.84 -34.91 -5.49
N PRO A 268 14.96 -35.68 -4.82
CA PRO A 268 14.35 -36.85 -5.44
C PRO A 268 13.37 -36.43 -6.56
N ALA A 269 13.44 -37.15 -7.69
CA ALA A 269 12.61 -36.95 -8.86
C ALA A 269 11.13 -37.31 -8.61
N PRO A 270 10.17 -36.71 -9.35
CA PRO A 270 8.76 -37.03 -9.22
C PRO A 270 8.41 -38.40 -9.83
N PRO A 271 7.41 -39.14 -9.29
CA PRO A 271 6.93 -40.37 -9.89
C PRO A 271 6.05 -40.10 -11.13
N GLU A 272 6.23 -40.94 -12.15
CA GLU A 272 5.44 -41.03 -13.38
C GLU A 272 4.00 -41.49 -13.13
N PRO A 273 3.04 -41.11 -13.99
CA PRO A 273 1.61 -41.45 -13.84
C PRO A 273 1.33 -42.92 -14.17
N PRO A 274 0.29 -43.55 -13.56
CA PRO A 274 -0.12 -44.90 -13.92
C PRO A 274 -0.83 -44.94 -15.28
N ALA A 275 -0.59 -46.05 -15.96
CA ALA A 275 -1.22 -46.46 -17.21
C ALA A 275 -2.75 -46.63 -17.08
N ILE A 276 -3.47 -46.18 -18.09
CA ILE A 276 -4.91 -46.40 -18.28
C ILE A 276 -5.05 -47.68 -19.12
N GLU A 277 -5.72 -48.69 -18.58
CA GLU A 277 -6.32 -49.79 -19.35
C GLU A 277 -7.85 -49.63 -19.42
N PRO A 278 -8.50 -50.18 -20.48
CA PRO A 278 -9.81 -49.71 -20.94
C PRO A 278 -10.96 -50.59 -20.47
N ALA A 279 -12.10 -49.96 -20.15
CA ALA A 279 -13.41 -50.59 -19.96
C ALA A 279 -14.44 -49.45 -19.80
N VAL A 280 -15.65 -49.38 -20.37
CA VAL A 280 -16.52 -50.23 -21.18
C VAL A 280 -17.51 -49.26 -21.88
N GLN A 281 -17.93 -49.57 -23.10
CA GLN A 281 -19.00 -48.87 -23.83
C GLN A 281 -20.40 -49.36 -23.43
N GLU A 282 -21.38 -48.48 -23.66
CA GLU A 282 -22.83 -48.69 -23.93
C GLU A 282 -23.82 -48.04 -22.91
N PRO A 283 -25.07 -47.69 -23.32
CA PRO A 283 -25.46 -46.93 -24.51
C PRO A 283 -26.55 -45.85 -24.24
N ASP A 284 -26.97 -45.17 -25.30
CA ASP A 284 -28.05 -44.16 -25.41
C ASP A 284 -29.38 -44.50 -24.70
N ALA A 285 -30.06 -43.46 -24.19
CA ALA A 285 -31.52 -43.44 -24.05
C ALA A 285 -32.09 -42.01 -24.15
N GLU A 286 -33.17 -41.91 -24.91
CA GLU A 286 -33.87 -40.74 -25.45
C GLU A 286 -35.02 -40.23 -24.51
N GLU A 287 -35.40 -38.96 -24.69
CA GLU A 287 -36.45 -38.04 -24.12
C GLU A 287 -37.77 -38.57 -23.48
N PRO A 288 -38.55 -37.79 -22.64
CA PRO A 288 -39.23 -36.50 -23.02
C PRO A 288 -39.51 -35.42 -21.90
N PRO A 289 -40.10 -34.22 -22.22
CA PRO A 289 -40.48 -33.12 -21.28
C PRO A 289 -41.97 -33.24 -20.83
N PRO A 290 -42.68 -32.30 -20.11
CA PRO A 290 -42.40 -30.91 -19.67
C PRO A 290 -42.88 -30.53 -18.21
N ALA A 291 -42.72 -29.26 -17.78
CA ALA A 291 -43.80 -28.39 -17.22
C ALA A 291 -43.25 -27.13 -16.51
N ALA A 292 -43.87 -25.99 -16.82
CA ALA A 292 -43.57 -24.65 -16.32
C ALA A 292 -44.27 -24.34 -14.98
N ALA A 293 -43.65 -23.51 -14.13
CA ALA A 293 -44.36 -22.53 -13.28
C ALA A 293 -43.40 -21.46 -12.67
N SER A 294 -43.74 -20.21 -12.98
CA SER A 294 -43.62 -18.98 -12.17
C SER A 294 -42.26 -18.47 -11.66
N ALA A 295 -41.73 -17.51 -12.42
CA ALA A 295 -41.46 -16.11 -12.04
C ALA A 295 -40.95 -15.80 -10.61
N GLY A 296 -39.73 -15.26 -10.54
CA GLY A 296 -39.24 -14.44 -9.44
C GLY A 296 -37.96 -13.72 -9.88
N ALA A 297 -38.01 -12.39 -9.95
CA ALA A 297 -36.97 -11.51 -10.45
C ALA A 297 -35.59 -11.76 -9.81
N GLY A 298 -34.53 -11.91 -10.62
CA GLY A 298 -33.17 -12.04 -10.07
C GLY A 298 -31.99 -12.23 -11.03
N SER A 299 -32.15 -12.38 -12.35
CA SER A 299 -31.02 -12.77 -13.22
C SER A 299 -30.38 -11.63 -14.04
N ALA A 300 -30.51 -10.36 -13.62
CA ALA A 300 -29.85 -9.24 -14.29
C ALA A 300 -28.44 -8.92 -13.76
N TYR A 301 -27.91 -9.70 -12.81
CA TYR A 301 -26.59 -9.43 -12.20
C TYR A 301 -25.61 -10.61 -12.18
N ALA A 302 -25.92 -11.69 -12.90
CA ALA A 302 -25.07 -12.88 -12.95
C ALA A 302 -24.21 -13.01 -14.23
N ASP A 303 -24.32 -12.08 -15.19
CA ASP A 303 -23.66 -12.18 -16.50
C ASP A 303 -22.40 -11.29 -16.66
N VAL A 304 -21.90 -10.68 -15.58
CA VAL A 304 -20.72 -9.78 -15.61
C VAL A 304 -19.45 -10.40 -15.02
N LEU A 305 -19.50 -11.58 -14.39
CA LEU A 305 -18.38 -12.10 -13.59
C LEU A 305 -18.04 -13.58 -13.78
N MET A 306 -18.05 -14.09 -15.02
CA MET A 306 -17.28 -15.30 -15.36
C MET A 306 -16.48 -15.11 -16.67
N PRO A 307 -15.23 -15.58 -16.75
CA PRO A 307 -14.49 -15.60 -18.00
C PRO A 307 -15.11 -16.68 -18.91
N ARG A 308 -15.80 -16.25 -19.97
CA ARG A 308 -16.26 -17.17 -21.02
C ARG A 308 -15.05 -17.77 -21.73
N ALA A 309 -14.88 -19.09 -21.63
CA ALA A 309 -14.06 -19.83 -22.58
C ALA A 309 -14.68 -19.64 -23.98
N VAL A 310 -13.87 -19.12 -24.92
CA VAL A 310 -14.31 -18.82 -26.27
C VAL A 310 -14.45 -20.13 -27.05
N ALA A 311 -15.66 -20.67 -27.10
CA ALA A 311 -16.06 -21.60 -28.16
C ALA A 311 -16.31 -20.78 -29.45
N GLY A 312 -15.71 -21.22 -30.55
CA GLY A 312 -15.76 -20.52 -31.84
C GLY A 312 -17.16 -20.53 -32.45
N HIS A 313 -17.82 -19.38 -32.51
CA HIS A 313 -19.06 -19.20 -33.24
C HIS A 313 -18.75 -18.64 -34.64
N ARG A 314 -18.84 -19.53 -35.64
CA ARG A 314 -19.00 -19.17 -37.05
C ARG A 314 -20.42 -18.64 -37.24
N ASP A 315 -20.61 -17.34 -37.04
CA ASP A 315 -21.59 -16.57 -37.80
C ASP A 315 -21.30 -15.08 -37.61
N ARG A 316 -20.82 -14.44 -38.68
CA ARG A 316 -20.50 -13.01 -38.71
C ARG A 316 -21.66 -12.26 -39.35
N LEU A 317 -22.22 -11.29 -38.63
CA LEU A 317 -22.95 -10.18 -39.24
C LEU A 317 -21.97 -9.34 -40.07
N THR A 318 -22.22 -9.24 -41.37
CA THR A 318 -21.45 -8.42 -42.31
C THR A 318 -21.90 -6.96 -42.23
N GLY A 319 -20.99 -6.09 -41.77
CA GLY A 319 -21.18 -4.63 -41.78
C GLY A 319 -20.76 -4.01 -43.11
N THR A 320 -21.24 -2.80 -43.40
CA THR A 320 -20.99 -2.06 -44.64
C THR A 320 -19.51 -1.73 -44.93
N THR A 321 -18.63 -1.90 -43.95
CA THR A 321 -17.18 -1.70 -44.06
C THR A 321 -16.44 -2.88 -44.73
N ASP A 322 -17.03 -4.08 -44.77
CA ASP A 322 -16.37 -5.25 -45.38
C ASP A 322 -16.35 -5.19 -46.92
N ARG A 323 -17.35 -4.56 -47.55
CA ARG A 323 -17.36 -4.38 -49.02
C ARG A 323 -16.23 -3.48 -49.53
N GLN A 324 -15.84 -2.49 -48.73
CA GLN A 324 -14.76 -1.59 -49.09
C GLN A 324 -13.40 -2.29 -48.96
N ALA A 325 -13.23 -3.11 -47.91
CA ALA A 325 -12.01 -3.89 -47.71
C ALA A 325 -11.79 -4.97 -48.79
N GLU A 326 -12.87 -5.55 -49.32
CA GLU A 326 -12.81 -6.52 -50.41
C GLU A 326 -12.47 -5.87 -51.76
N ALA A 327 -12.92 -4.63 -52.01
CA ALA A 327 -12.53 -3.83 -53.18
C ALA A 327 -11.05 -3.45 -53.17
N ASP A 328 -10.47 -3.25 -51.98
CA ASP A 328 -9.04 -2.98 -51.77
C ASP A 328 -8.18 -4.26 -51.70
N GLY A 329 -8.77 -5.44 -51.99
CA GLY A 329 -8.05 -6.72 -52.06
C GLY A 329 -7.62 -7.30 -50.72
N VAL A 330 -8.13 -6.77 -49.60
CA VAL A 330 -7.78 -7.22 -48.24
C VAL A 330 -8.84 -8.19 -47.73
N ARG A 331 -8.47 -9.45 -47.54
CA ARG A 331 -9.38 -10.48 -47.00
C ARG A 331 -9.61 -10.28 -45.49
N PRO A 332 -10.83 -10.01 -45.01
CA PRO A 332 -11.10 -9.78 -43.60
C PRO A 332 -11.09 -11.10 -42.80
N GLY A 333 -10.04 -11.34 -42.02
CA GLY A 333 -9.99 -12.48 -41.09
C GLY A 333 -8.63 -13.13 -40.84
N ARG A 334 -7.56 -12.71 -41.53
CA ARG A 334 -6.19 -13.02 -41.11
C ARG A 334 -5.54 -11.74 -40.57
N ARG A 335 -5.01 -11.80 -39.35
CA ARG A 335 -4.21 -10.72 -38.78
C ARG A 335 -3.04 -10.43 -39.74
N ALA A 336 -2.79 -9.16 -40.06
CA ALA A 336 -1.58 -8.75 -40.74
C ALA A 336 -0.39 -9.25 -39.91
N ALA A 337 0.46 -10.09 -40.49
CA ALA A 337 1.64 -10.61 -39.81
C ALA A 337 2.62 -9.46 -39.64
N VAL A 338 2.72 -8.94 -38.41
CA VAL A 338 3.75 -7.98 -38.04
C VAL A 338 5.09 -8.72 -38.13
N PRO A 339 6.07 -8.26 -38.91
CA PRO A 339 7.37 -8.89 -39.01
C PRO A 339 8.02 -9.00 -37.63
N SER A 340 8.71 -10.11 -37.38
CA SER A 340 9.44 -10.26 -36.13
C SER A 340 10.55 -9.20 -36.03
N TRP A 341 10.94 -8.82 -34.81
CA TRP A 341 11.98 -7.82 -34.57
C TRP A 341 13.31 -8.17 -35.28
N ASP A 342 13.58 -9.46 -35.41
CA ASP A 342 14.74 -10.01 -36.12
C ASP A 342 14.67 -9.78 -37.65
N GLU A 343 13.47 -9.81 -38.24
CA GLU A 343 13.25 -9.53 -39.67
C GLU A 343 13.40 -8.04 -39.99
N ILE A 344 13.09 -7.16 -39.04
CA ILE A 344 13.28 -5.70 -39.17
C ILE A 344 14.76 -5.36 -39.04
N VAL A 345 15.50 -6.03 -38.14
CA VAL A 345 16.92 -5.73 -37.88
C VAL A 345 17.85 -6.42 -38.88
N PHE A 346 17.55 -7.65 -39.31
CA PHE A 346 18.48 -8.44 -40.12
C PHE A 346 17.99 -8.74 -41.55
N GLY A 347 16.77 -8.35 -41.91
CA GLY A 347 16.21 -8.48 -43.25
C GLY A 347 15.84 -9.93 -43.63
N THR A 348 14.68 -10.09 -44.26
CA THR A 348 14.18 -11.42 -44.68
C THR A 348 15.03 -12.00 -45.81
N ARG A 349 15.76 -13.09 -45.56
CA ARG A 349 16.44 -13.86 -46.62
C ARG A 349 15.39 -14.62 -47.46
N ARG A 350 15.17 -14.21 -48.70
CA ARG A 350 14.36 -14.98 -49.67
C ARG A 350 15.07 -16.30 -50.01
N LYS A 351 14.46 -17.42 -49.65
CA LYS A 351 14.85 -18.74 -50.13
C LYS A 351 14.43 -18.87 -51.60
N LYS A 352 15.42 -19.00 -52.49
CA LYS A 352 15.22 -19.31 -53.91
C LYS A 352 14.60 -20.70 -54.01
N GLN A 353 13.40 -20.81 -54.58
CA GLN A 353 12.84 -22.09 -55.02
C GLN A 353 13.40 -22.38 -56.41
N ASP A 354 13.93 -23.59 -56.58
CA ASP A 354 14.34 -24.18 -57.85
C ASP A 354 13.14 -24.55 -58.72
#